data_AF-A0AB37AS73-F1
#
_entry.id   AF-A0AB37AS73-F1
#
_cell.length_a   1.000
_cell.length_b   1.000
_cell.length_c   1.000
_cell.angle_alpha   90.00
_cell.angle_beta   90.00
_cell.angle_gamma   90.00
#
_symmetry.space_group_name_H-M   'P 1'
#
loop_
_entity.id
_entity.type
_entity.pdbx_description
1 polymer ?
#
loop_
_entity_poly.entity_id
_entity_poly.type
_entity_poly.pdbx_seq_one_letter_code
_entity_poly.pdbx_strand_id
1 'polypeptide(L)'
;MKVAAFDGIFNKGTEGVTQGEIQSMGGYDRFHIEGGYSIDSKSLYGGLPVNVGIAAKGAQTMGSAVRRATTAAEVSGFVISTQMFNAIQVPGGAGVVSKGMGVQFGRFGSGVRVAVQIDPALAETLYGGGAQPANGFGWDYTNNKLIAAATAADKLPITVTALYPDSFILVEDAVTGFVSQAVGAAAVIQL
;
A
#
# COMPACT_ATOMS: atom_id res chain seq x y z
N MET A 1 -42.24 -16.59 -16.08
CA MET A 1 -40.87 -17.12 -15.92
C MET A 1 -39.96 -15.92 -15.67
N LYS A 2 -39.53 -15.69 -14.42
CA LYS A 2 -38.61 -14.59 -14.08
C LYS A 2 -37.23 -15.00 -14.62
N VAL A 3 -36.75 -14.29 -15.63
CA VAL A 3 -35.36 -14.45 -16.10
C VAL A 3 -34.47 -13.94 -14.97
N ALA A 4 -33.57 -14.80 -14.48
CA ALA A 4 -32.55 -14.43 -13.51
C ALA A 4 -31.73 -13.26 -14.08
N ALA A 5 -31.47 -12.24 -13.26
CA ALA A 5 -30.59 -11.15 -13.66
C ALA A 5 -29.25 -11.73 -14.15
N PHE A 6 -28.76 -11.22 -15.28
CA PHE A 6 -27.46 -11.58 -15.86
C PHE A 6 -26.30 -10.99 -15.03
N ASP A 7 -26.22 -11.35 -13.75
CA ASP A 7 -25.07 -11.03 -12.91
C ASP A 7 -23.84 -11.76 -13.47
N GLY A 8 -22.86 -11.00 -13.96
CA GLY A 8 -21.55 -11.51 -14.40
C GLY A 8 -21.22 -11.43 -15.90
N ILE A 9 -22.10 -10.88 -16.76
CA ILE A 9 -21.80 -10.68 -18.20
C ILE A 9 -21.19 -9.30 -18.52
N PHE A 10 -21.31 -8.32 -17.61
CA PHE A 10 -20.74 -6.98 -17.80
C PHE A 10 -19.62 -6.71 -16.78
N ASN A 11 -18.63 -5.94 -17.24
CA ASN A 11 -17.38 -5.61 -16.55
C ASN A 11 -17.63 -5.19 -15.09
N LYS A 12 -16.95 -5.82 -14.12
CA LYS A 12 -16.72 -5.18 -12.81
C LYS A 12 -15.79 -4.01 -13.05
N GLY A 13 -16.35 -2.84 -13.34
CA GLY A 13 -15.60 -1.59 -13.39
C GLY A 13 -15.14 -1.25 -11.98
N THR A 14 -13.85 -0.97 -11.81
CA THR A 14 -13.36 -0.25 -10.64
C THR A 14 -13.42 1.23 -10.99
N GLU A 15 -14.18 2.02 -10.25
CA GLU A 15 -14.16 3.49 -10.35
C GLU A 15 -12.98 4.10 -9.56
N GLY A 16 -12.15 3.23 -8.95
CA GLY A 16 -11.05 3.61 -8.08
C GLY A 16 -9.66 3.36 -8.64
N VAL A 17 -8.73 3.13 -7.72
CA VAL A 17 -7.28 3.08 -7.96
C VAL A 17 -6.75 1.66 -7.77
N THR A 18 -5.50 1.41 -8.16
CA THR A 18 -4.82 0.15 -7.79
C THR A 18 -3.93 0.36 -6.58
N GLN A 19 -4.01 -0.50 -5.58
CA GLN A 19 -3.14 -0.43 -4.41
C GLN A 19 -1.64 -0.47 -4.79
N GLY A 20 -0.87 0.44 -4.20
CA GLY A 20 0.54 0.68 -4.49
C GLY A 20 0.81 1.58 -5.70
N GLU A 21 -0.23 2.00 -6.41
CA GLU A 21 -0.11 2.92 -7.53
C GLU A 21 0.14 4.36 -7.05
N ILE A 22 1.02 5.07 -7.75
CA ILE A 22 1.19 6.51 -7.60
C ILE A 22 0.04 7.24 -8.31
N GLN A 23 -0.65 8.11 -7.60
CA GLN A 23 -1.85 8.81 -8.07
C GLN A 23 -1.58 10.24 -8.55
N SER A 24 -0.32 10.55 -8.88
CA SER A 24 0.10 11.90 -9.24
C SER A 24 0.67 11.95 -10.66
N MET A 25 0.07 12.82 -11.49
CA MET A 25 0.40 13.07 -12.89
C MET A 25 1.49 14.14 -13.08
N GLY A 26 2.29 14.43 -12.07
CA GLY A 26 3.48 15.26 -12.22
C GLY A 26 4.61 14.41 -12.80
N GLY A 27 5.23 14.83 -13.90
CA GLY A 27 6.36 14.10 -14.50
C GLY A 27 7.54 13.85 -13.55
N TYR A 28 7.56 14.49 -12.38
CA TYR A 28 8.64 14.48 -11.41
C TYR A 28 8.48 13.47 -10.26
N ASP A 29 7.29 12.92 -10.02
CA ASP A 29 7.05 12.05 -8.86
C ASP A 29 7.87 10.75 -8.91
N ARG A 30 8.28 10.34 -10.11
CA ARG A 30 9.20 9.21 -10.35
C ARG A 30 10.61 9.46 -9.80
N PHE A 31 11.04 10.71 -9.69
CA PHE A 31 12.37 11.05 -9.12
C PHE A 31 12.39 11.02 -7.60
N HIS A 32 11.21 10.91 -6.96
CA HIS A 32 11.09 10.78 -5.52
C HIS A 32 10.97 9.31 -5.07
N ILE A 33 10.98 8.37 -6.01
CA ILE A 33 10.97 6.93 -5.72
C ILE A 33 12.40 6.45 -5.47
N GLU A 34 12.57 5.67 -4.42
CA GLU A 34 13.83 5.03 -4.09
C GLU A 34 13.80 3.52 -4.39
N GLY A 35 14.99 2.95 -4.58
CA GLY A 35 15.20 1.52 -4.77
C GLY A 35 15.96 0.90 -3.60
N GLY A 36 15.57 -0.32 -3.24
CA GLY A 36 16.28 -1.15 -2.27
C GLY A 36 16.12 -2.64 -2.61
N TYR A 37 16.43 -3.51 -1.66
CA TYR A 37 16.21 -4.95 -1.80
C TYR A 37 15.47 -5.51 -0.60
N SER A 38 14.58 -6.47 -0.84
CA SER A 38 13.81 -7.11 0.22
C SER A 38 14.70 -8.04 1.06
N ILE A 39 14.67 -7.86 2.38
CA ILE A 39 15.22 -8.81 3.36
C ILE A 39 14.13 -9.56 4.14
N ASP A 40 12.87 -9.23 3.86
CA ASP A 40 11.71 -9.79 4.54
C ASP A 40 11.58 -11.30 4.28
N SER A 41 11.03 -12.03 5.25
CA SER A 41 10.71 -13.44 5.09
C SER A 41 9.42 -13.65 4.26
N LYS A 42 8.54 -12.66 4.23
CA LYS A 42 7.31 -12.62 3.43
C LYS A 42 7.49 -11.74 2.20
N SER A 43 6.68 -11.96 1.18
CA SER A 43 6.76 -11.17 -0.05
C SER A 43 6.27 -9.73 0.15
N LEU A 44 6.98 -8.74 -0.37
CA LEU A 44 6.52 -7.35 -0.40
C LEU A 44 5.59 -7.12 -1.59
N TYR A 45 4.64 -6.20 -1.47
CA TYR A 45 3.70 -5.82 -2.51
C TYR A 45 3.28 -4.36 -2.33
N GLY A 46 2.64 -3.81 -3.37
CA GLY A 46 2.24 -2.40 -3.42
C GLY A 46 1.40 -1.95 -2.21
N GLY A 47 1.69 -0.75 -1.70
CA GLY A 47 0.93 -0.14 -0.62
C GLY A 47 1.22 -0.69 0.78
N LEU A 48 2.23 -1.55 0.95
CA LEU A 48 2.68 -2.00 2.27
C LEU A 48 3.60 -0.97 2.95
N PRO A 49 3.47 -0.73 4.26
CA PRO A 49 4.43 0.05 5.01
C PRO A 49 5.73 -0.74 5.22
N VAL A 50 6.85 -0.07 5.02
CA VAL A 50 8.18 -0.68 5.11
C VAL A 50 9.10 0.08 6.05
N ASN A 51 10.00 -0.67 6.68
CA ASN A 51 11.17 -0.17 7.36
C ASN A 51 12.36 -0.23 6.40
N VAL A 52 13.09 0.88 6.29
CA VAL A 52 14.25 1.02 5.40
C VAL A 52 15.50 1.07 6.26
N GLY A 53 16.31 0.02 6.17
CA GLY A 53 17.57 -0.12 6.90
C GLY A 53 18.69 0.73 6.31
N ILE A 54 19.54 1.23 7.19
CA ILE A 54 20.81 1.87 6.84
C ILE A 54 21.91 0.82 6.91
N ALA A 55 22.80 0.80 5.92
CA ALA A 55 23.92 -0.12 5.90
C ALA A 55 24.85 0.10 7.10
N ALA A 56 25.40 -0.99 7.66
CA ALA A 56 26.39 -0.89 8.72
C ALA A 56 27.66 -0.17 8.22
N LYS A 57 28.38 0.47 9.15
CA LYS A 57 29.64 1.13 8.84
C LYS A 57 30.62 0.15 8.17
N GLY A 58 31.09 0.49 6.97
CA GLY A 58 32.03 -0.34 6.20
C GLY A 58 31.39 -1.44 5.36
N ALA A 59 30.06 -1.59 5.37
CA ALA A 59 29.37 -2.55 4.51
C ALA A 59 29.19 -1.97 3.09
N GLN A 60 29.58 -2.74 2.08
CA GLN A 60 29.25 -2.45 0.68
C GLN A 60 27.94 -3.17 0.36
N THR A 61 26.85 -2.42 0.26
CA THR A 61 25.50 -2.97 0.01
C THR A 61 24.97 -2.45 -1.32
N MET A 62 24.12 -3.25 -1.97
CA MET A 62 23.51 -2.93 -3.27
C MET A 62 22.41 -1.86 -3.18
N GLY A 63 22.07 -1.40 -1.97
CA GLY A 63 21.00 -0.45 -1.69
C GLY A 63 20.53 -0.59 -0.25
N SER A 64 19.43 0.08 0.10
CA SER A 64 18.81 -0.08 1.41
C SER A 64 18.16 -1.45 1.57
N ALA A 65 18.34 -2.06 2.75
CA ALA A 65 17.65 -3.30 3.12
C ALA A 65 16.22 -2.96 3.54
N VAL A 66 15.23 -3.57 2.91
CA VAL A 66 13.81 -3.24 3.10
C VAL A 66 13.07 -4.44 3.70
N ARG A 67 12.29 -4.19 4.75
CA ARG A 67 11.38 -5.18 5.35
C ARG A 67 10.03 -4.53 5.65
N ARG A 68 8.99 -5.33 5.89
CA ARG A 68 7.72 -4.85 6.43
C ARG A 68 7.95 -4.20 7.79
N ALA A 69 7.32 -3.06 8.00
CA ALA A 69 7.25 -2.45 9.32
C ALA A 69 6.24 -3.24 10.17
N THR A 70 6.51 -3.39 11.46
CA THR A 70 5.59 -4.06 12.40
C THR A 70 4.97 -3.09 13.42
N THR A 71 5.48 -1.87 13.48
CA THR A 71 5.00 -0.80 14.38
C THR A 71 5.09 0.57 13.69
N ALA A 72 4.33 1.55 14.18
CA ALA A 72 4.31 2.90 13.61
C ALA A 72 5.68 3.59 13.61
N ALA A 73 6.48 3.38 14.67
CA ALA A 73 7.81 3.95 14.81
C ALA A 73 8.83 3.39 13.80
N GLU A 74 8.57 2.20 13.26
CA GLU A 74 9.45 1.58 12.26
C GLU A 74 9.12 1.99 10.83
N VAL A 75 7.93 2.54 10.57
CA VAL A 75 7.50 2.89 9.22
C VAL A 75 8.39 4.01 8.70
N SER A 76 9.08 3.73 7.59
CA SER A 76 9.93 4.70 6.89
C SER A 76 9.28 5.19 5.59
N GLY A 77 8.28 4.45 5.09
CA GLY A 77 7.66 4.69 3.80
C GLY A 77 6.72 3.57 3.38
N PHE A 78 6.29 3.60 2.12
CA PHE A 78 5.38 2.62 1.53
C PHE A 78 5.93 2.08 0.21
N VAL A 79 5.66 0.80 -0.06
CA VAL A 79 6.02 0.13 -1.33
C VAL A 79 5.19 0.72 -2.46
N ILE A 80 5.87 1.02 -3.56
CA ILE A 80 5.28 1.53 -4.79
C ILE A 80 5.31 0.41 -5.82
N SER A 81 4.16 0.09 -6.42
CA SER A 81 4.04 -0.93 -7.47
C SER A 81 4.09 -0.33 -8.88
N THR A 82 3.91 0.99 -9.02
CA THR A 82 4.05 1.69 -10.31
C THR A 82 5.46 1.48 -10.88
N GLN A 83 5.57 0.73 -11.99
CA GLN A 83 6.83 0.37 -12.66
C GLN A 83 7.73 -0.62 -11.92
N MET A 84 7.15 -1.42 -11.03
CA MET A 84 7.83 -2.55 -10.41
C MET A 84 7.87 -3.75 -11.38
N PHE A 85 8.53 -3.58 -12.54
CA PHE A 85 8.60 -4.59 -13.61
C PHE A 85 9.33 -5.88 -13.21
N ASN A 86 10.05 -5.85 -12.09
CA ASN A 86 10.76 -6.99 -11.53
C ASN A 86 9.90 -7.83 -10.57
N ALA A 87 8.64 -7.43 -10.33
CA ALA A 87 7.72 -8.19 -9.49
C ALA A 87 7.33 -9.52 -10.16
N ILE A 88 7.25 -10.58 -9.36
CA ILE A 88 6.74 -11.87 -9.81
C ILE A 88 5.22 -11.78 -9.84
N GLN A 89 4.63 -12.02 -11.02
CA GLN A 89 3.19 -12.09 -11.19
C GLN A 89 2.79 -13.51 -11.57
N VAL A 90 1.86 -14.09 -10.81
CA VAL A 90 1.26 -15.41 -11.08
C VAL A 90 -0.19 -15.23 -11.55
N PRO A 91 -0.75 -16.16 -12.35
CA PRO A 91 -2.14 -16.08 -12.76
C PRO A 91 -3.08 -15.95 -11.54
N GLY A 92 -3.90 -14.89 -11.52
CA GLY A 92 -4.82 -14.59 -10.42
C GLY A 92 -4.17 -13.97 -9.16
N GLY A 93 -2.85 -13.75 -9.15
CA GLY A 93 -2.13 -13.14 -8.04
C GLY A 93 -1.67 -11.71 -8.32
N ALA A 94 -1.30 -11.00 -7.25
CA ALA A 94 -0.68 -9.69 -7.34
C ALA A 94 0.80 -9.76 -7.73
N GLY A 95 1.37 -8.65 -8.20
CA GLY A 95 2.82 -8.52 -8.35
C GLY A 95 3.50 -8.48 -6.99
N VAL A 96 4.37 -9.44 -6.72
CA VAL A 96 5.06 -9.58 -5.43
C VAL A 96 6.58 -9.61 -5.56
N VAL A 97 7.27 -9.17 -4.51
CA VAL A 97 8.74 -9.12 -4.42
C VAL A 97 9.18 -10.03 -3.29
N SER A 98 9.88 -11.11 -3.61
CA SER A 98 10.43 -12.04 -2.62
C SER A 98 11.76 -11.54 -2.05
N LYS A 99 12.24 -12.20 -0.99
CA LYS A 99 13.55 -11.92 -0.40
C LYS A 99 14.67 -11.91 -1.45
N GLY A 100 15.52 -10.89 -1.39
CA GLY A 100 16.65 -10.67 -2.31
C GLY A 100 16.29 -9.94 -3.60
N MET A 101 15.00 -9.75 -3.90
CA MET A 101 14.58 -9.01 -5.09
C MET A 101 14.53 -7.50 -4.81
N GLY A 102 14.66 -6.70 -5.88
CA GLY A 102 14.57 -5.24 -5.81
C GLY A 102 13.17 -4.78 -5.43
N VAL A 103 13.06 -3.73 -4.61
CA VAL A 103 11.79 -3.12 -4.23
C VAL A 103 11.86 -1.61 -4.42
N GLN A 104 10.77 -1.05 -4.90
CA GLN A 104 10.58 0.40 -5.04
C GLN A 104 9.70 0.91 -3.90
N PHE A 105 10.06 2.04 -3.32
CA PHE A 105 9.32 2.63 -2.21
C PHE A 105 9.43 4.15 -2.20
N GLY A 106 8.43 4.81 -1.61
CA GLY A 106 8.46 6.24 -1.30
C GLY A 106 8.64 6.43 0.20
N ARG A 107 9.55 7.32 0.61
CA ARG A 107 9.74 7.66 2.04
C ARG A 107 8.80 8.77 2.49
N PHE A 108 8.61 8.88 3.79
CA PHE A 108 7.98 10.08 4.36
C PHE A 108 8.77 11.35 4.01
N GLY A 109 8.05 12.43 3.72
CA GLY A 109 8.59 13.70 3.25
C GLY A 109 8.89 13.76 1.75
N SER A 110 8.66 12.67 1.00
CA SER A 110 8.83 12.65 -0.45
C SER A 110 7.73 13.38 -1.22
N GLY A 111 6.57 13.62 -0.60
CA GLY A 111 5.39 14.20 -1.24
C GLY A 111 4.69 13.25 -2.21
N VAL A 112 5.18 12.00 -2.36
CA VAL A 112 4.57 11.01 -3.24
C VAL A 112 3.19 10.64 -2.73
N ARG A 113 2.23 10.56 -3.66
CA ARG A 113 0.86 10.15 -3.37
C ARG A 113 0.65 8.71 -3.82
N VAL A 114 0.43 7.80 -2.88
CA VAL A 114 0.28 6.36 -3.12
C VAL A 114 -1.09 5.87 -2.67
N ALA A 115 -1.70 5.00 -3.47
CA ALA A 115 -2.93 4.31 -3.12
C ALA A 115 -2.67 3.17 -2.12
N VAL A 116 -3.40 3.16 -1.01
CA VAL A 116 -3.34 2.11 0.02
C VAL A 116 -4.76 1.64 0.36
N GLN A 117 -4.89 0.39 0.80
CA GLN A 117 -6.17 -0.09 1.31
C GLN A 117 -6.54 0.66 2.59
N ILE A 118 -7.80 1.02 2.76
CA ILE A 118 -8.36 1.63 3.97
C ILE A 118 -9.46 0.75 4.54
N ASP A 119 -9.62 0.77 5.87
CA ASP A 119 -10.77 0.13 6.49
C ASP A 119 -12.09 0.74 5.98
N PRO A 120 -13.03 -0.06 5.47
CA PRO A 120 -14.27 0.46 4.88
C PRO A 120 -15.08 1.32 5.86
N ALA A 121 -15.16 0.92 7.14
CA ALA A 121 -15.91 1.68 8.14
C ALA A 121 -15.27 3.06 8.41
N LEU A 122 -13.94 3.14 8.39
CA LEU A 122 -13.24 4.42 8.47
C LEU A 122 -13.47 5.27 7.22
N ALA A 123 -13.42 4.68 6.02
CA ALA A 123 -13.64 5.40 4.77
C ALA A 123 -15.01 6.11 4.77
N GLU A 124 -16.07 5.41 5.22
CA GLU A 124 -17.42 5.97 5.33
C GLU A 124 -17.49 7.24 6.19
N THR A 125 -16.66 7.35 7.24
CA THR A 125 -16.65 8.54 8.10
C THR A 125 -15.96 9.76 7.47
N LEU A 126 -15.19 9.56 6.41
CA LEU A 126 -14.34 10.59 5.80
C LEU A 126 -14.94 11.17 4.51
N TYR A 127 -15.85 10.43 3.85
CA TYR A 127 -16.52 10.92 2.64
C TYR A 127 -17.24 12.25 2.88
N GLY A 128 -17.23 13.11 1.85
CA GLY A 128 -17.89 14.43 1.93
C GLY A 128 -17.20 15.45 2.84
N GLY A 129 -15.95 15.22 3.24
CA GLY A 129 -15.22 16.12 4.15
C GLY A 129 -15.49 15.85 5.62
N GLY A 130 -15.78 14.59 5.96
CA GLY A 130 -16.01 14.16 7.33
C GLY A 130 -14.81 14.36 8.25
N ALA A 131 -15.03 14.23 9.56
CA ALA A 131 -14.02 14.50 10.57
C ALA A 131 -12.89 13.47 10.52
N GLN A 132 -11.64 13.94 10.54
CA GLN A 132 -10.50 13.05 10.68
C GLN A 132 -10.45 12.42 12.08
N PRO A 133 -9.88 11.21 12.24
CA PRO A 133 -9.74 10.59 13.54
C PRO A 133 -8.94 11.47 14.51
N ALA A 134 -9.37 11.55 15.77
CA ALA A 134 -8.76 12.41 16.78
C ALA A 134 -7.26 12.17 16.97
N ASN A 135 -6.83 10.90 16.90
CA ASN A 135 -5.43 10.50 17.02
C ASN A 135 -4.69 10.44 15.67
N GLY A 136 -5.35 10.78 14.56
CA GLY A 136 -4.84 10.67 13.20
C GLY A 136 -4.96 9.26 12.60
N PHE A 137 -4.28 9.06 11.48
CA PHE A 137 -4.29 7.79 10.75
C PHE A 137 -3.17 6.87 11.25
N GLY A 138 -3.49 5.60 11.44
CA GLY A 138 -2.57 4.53 11.79
C GLY A 138 -2.66 3.38 10.79
N TRP A 139 -1.93 2.32 11.05
CA TRP A 139 -1.90 1.14 10.18
C TRP A 139 -2.18 -0.13 10.97
N ASP A 140 -3.01 -1.01 10.40
CA ASP A 140 -3.21 -2.37 10.88
C ASP A 140 -2.16 -3.28 10.23
N TYR A 141 -1.12 -3.64 10.98
CA TYR A 141 -0.03 -4.51 10.52
C TYR A 141 -0.43 -5.98 10.38
N THR A 142 -1.64 -6.36 10.84
CA THR A 142 -2.15 -7.72 10.69
C THR A 142 -2.94 -7.85 9.40
N ASN A 143 -3.85 -6.91 9.13
CA ASN A 143 -4.73 -6.93 7.96
C ASN A 143 -4.23 -6.05 6.79
N ASN A 144 -3.09 -5.36 6.96
CA ASN A 144 -2.45 -4.51 5.95
C ASN A 144 -3.37 -3.43 5.36
N LYS A 145 -4.04 -2.68 6.24
CA LYS A 145 -4.95 -1.59 5.87
C LYS A 145 -4.80 -0.37 6.76
N LEU A 146 -5.15 0.80 6.22
CA LEU A 146 -5.21 2.06 6.93
C LEU A 146 -6.38 2.06 7.92
N ILE A 147 -6.13 2.46 9.16
CA ILE A 147 -7.12 2.52 10.25
C ILE A 147 -7.03 3.86 10.99
N ALA A 148 -7.98 4.13 11.88
CA ALA A 148 -7.83 5.20 12.87
C ALA A 148 -6.75 4.78 13.88
N ALA A 149 -5.81 5.67 14.18
CA ALA A 149 -4.77 5.39 15.17
C ALA A 149 -5.40 5.20 16.55
N ALA A 150 -5.03 4.11 17.24
CA ALA A 150 -5.53 3.83 18.59
C ALA A 150 -5.03 4.89 19.58
N THR A 151 -3.76 5.30 19.46
CA THR A 151 -3.15 6.38 20.24
C THR A 151 -2.40 7.36 19.33
N ALA A 152 -2.07 8.54 19.85
CA ALA A 152 -1.26 9.51 19.10
C ALA A 152 0.16 9.00 18.75
N ALA A 153 0.67 8.00 19.48
CA ALA A 153 1.96 7.38 19.19
C ALA A 153 1.90 6.44 17.97
N ASP A 154 0.71 5.94 17.62
CA ASP A 154 0.49 5.07 16.46
C ASP A 154 0.22 5.86 15.17
N LYS A 155 0.19 7.19 15.27
CA LYS A 155 -0.07 8.09 14.16
C LYS A 155 1.08 8.04 13.14
N LEU A 156 0.73 7.75 11.90
CA LEU A 156 1.64 7.90 10.77
C LEU A 156 1.65 9.35 10.27
N PRO A 157 2.82 9.87 9.83
CA PRO A 157 2.95 11.23 9.30
C PRO A 157 2.43 11.32 7.86
N ILE A 158 1.16 10.98 7.64
CA ILE A 158 0.53 10.92 6.32
C ILE A 158 -0.70 11.83 6.24
N THR A 159 -1.07 12.21 5.03
CA THR A 159 -2.32 12.93 4.75
C THR A 159 -3.15 12.18 3.72
N VAL A 160 -4.42 11.90 4.02
CA VAL A 160 -5.35 11.31 3.04
C VAL A 160 -5.84 12.43 2.11
N THR A 161 -5.68 12.24 0.81
CA THR A 161 -5.98 13.24 -0.24
C THR A 161 -7.16 12.86 -1.13
N ALA A 162 -7.45 11.56 -1.27
CA ALA A 162 -8.60 11.06 -2.01
C ALA A 162 -9.05 9.71 -1.42
N LEU A 163 -10.31 9.36 -1.65
CA LEU A 163 -10.94 8.11 -1.22
C LEU A 163 -11.73 7.53 -2.38
N TYR A 164 -11.70 6.21 -2.51
CA TYR A 164 -12.40 5.48 -3.55
C TYR A 164 -13.06 4.24 -2.94
N PRO A 165 -14.38 4.05 -3.11
CA PRO A 165 -15.11 2.93 -2.51
C PRO A 165 -14.78 1.58 -3.16
N ASP A 166 -14.55 1.57 -4.47
CA ASP A 166 -14.33 0.35 -5.26
C ASP A 166 -13.02 0.41 -6.05
N SER A 167 -11.93 0.04 -5.38
CA SER A 167 -10.56 0.01 -5.90
C SER A 167 -10.00 -1.42 -5.95
N PHE A 168 -8.97 -1.63 -6.77
CA PHE A 168 -8.21 -2.89 -6.74
C PHE A 168 -7.30 -2.90 -5.51
N ILE A 169 -7.63 -3.75 -4.54
CA ILE A 169 -6.88 -3.94 -3.30
C ILE A 169 -6.19 -5.29 -3.30
N LEU A 170 -5.15 -5.41 -2.48
CA LEU A 170 -4.33 -6.60 -2.35
C LEU A 170 -4.58 -7.25 -1.00
N VAL A 171 -5.06 -8.50 -1.03
CA VAL A 171 -5.39 -9.27 0.16
C VAL A 171 -4.40 -10.41 0.30
N GLU A 172 -3.64 -10.36 1.39
CA GLU A 172 -2.69 -11.40 1.78
C GLU A 172 -3.37 -12.45 2.65
N ASP A 173 -3.22 -13.72 2.27
CA ASP A 173 -3.56 -14.85 3.11
C ASP A 173 -2.49 -15.00 4.21
N ALA A 174 -2.92 -14.90 5.47
CA ALA A 174 -2.03 -14.94 6.63
C ALA A 174 -1.27 -16.27 6.80
N VAL A 175 -1.81 -17.37 6.26
CA VAL A 175 -1.26 -18.73 6.37
C VAL A 175 -0.31 -19.02 5.23
N THR A 176 -0.74 -18.76 3.99
CA THR A 176 0.03 -19.12 2.79
C THR A 176 0.98 -18.01 2.32
N GLY A 177 0.75 -16.77 2.75
CA GLY A 177 1.47 -15.59 2.25
C GLY A 177 1.13 -15.26 0.79
N PHE A 178 0.13 -15.91 0.21
CA PHE A 178 -0.35 -15.64 -1.13
C PHE A 178 -1.09 -14.31 -1.17
N VAL A 179 -0.79 -13.48 -2.16
CA VAL A 179 -1.40 -12.15 -2.32
C VAL A 179 -2.34 -12.20 -3.53
N SER A 180 -3.63 -12.06 -3.23
CA SER A 180 -4.70 -12.06 -4.22
C SER A 180 -5.21 -10.64 -4.48
N GLN A 181 -5.82 -10.42 -5.64
CA GLN A 181 -6.50 -9.17 -5.96
C GLN A 181 -7.97 -9.26 -5.54
N ALA A 182 -8.47 -8.21 -4.91
CA ALA A 182 -9.87 -8.05 -4.56
C ALA A 182 -10.36 -6.63 -4.88
N VAL A 183 -11.65 -6.38 -4.69
CA VAL A 183 -12.24 -5.04 -4.81
C VAL A 183 -12.63 -4.55 -3.42
N GLY A 184 -12.28 -3.31 -3.09
CA GLY A 184 -12.68 -2.66 -1.85
C GLY A 184 -12.17 -1.23 -1.73
N ALA A 185 -12.37 -0.64 -0.55
CA ALA A 185 -12.05 0.76 -0.31
C ALA A 185 -10.53 1.01 -0.31
N ALA A 186 -10.11 2.07 -1.02
CA ALA A 186 -8.74 2.55 -1.03
C ALA A 186 -8.67 4.06 -0.76
N ALA A 187 -7.59 4.47 -0.12
CA ALA A 187 -7.25 5.85 0.15
C ALA A 187 -5.96 6.23 -0.56
N VAL A 188 -5.88 7.46 -1.06
CA VAL A 188 -4.64 8.02 -1.58
C VAL A 188 -3.96 8.81 -0.47
N ILE A 189 -2.85 8.28 0.03
CA ILE A 189 -2.05 8.91 1.07
C ILE A 189 -0.89 9.68 0.46
N GLN A 190 -0.64 10.88 0.96
CA GLN A 190 0.57 11.63 0.69
C GLN A 190 1.61 11.34 1.78
N LEU A 191 2.82 10.96 1.34
CA LEU A 191 3.97 10.61 2.16
C LEU A 191 4.85 11.80 2.49
#